data_AF-A0A318SV58-F1
#
_entry.id   AF-A0A318SV58-F1
#
_cell.length_a   1.000
_cell.length_b   1.000
_cell.length_c   1.000
_cell.angle_alpha   90.00
_cell.angle_beta   90.00
_cell.angle_gamma   90.00
#
_symmetry.space_group_name_H-M   'P 1'
#
loop_
_entity.id
_entity.type
_entity.pdbx_description
1 polymer ?
#
loop_
_entity_poly.entity_id
_entity_poly.type
_entity_poly.pdbx_seq_one_letter_code
_entity_poly.pdbx_strand_id
1 'polypeptide(L)'
;MPERAWAADWIVAILMREGIAITPDVKEHIWTALTSLASAPVEERTITGLTVLLQSNGLKQALRPYCVGGPYGRLLDAETEHLGSASVQAFEIEGLVGTGAAPAVLSYLFHRIGDRLDGRPTLLIIDEGWLALDDDAFAGQLREWLKTLRKKNASVIFATQSLSDIDNSAIAPAIIESCPTRLLLPNERAIEPQITAIYRRFGLNDRQIEILARATPKKDYYCQSRRGNRLFELGLSEVGLALTAASSKSDQSAIARVFAEHGRDGFLAAWLRHRGVDWAADLIPDLANLIPQPDKEAQP
;
A
#
# COMPACT_ATOMS: atom_id res chain seq x y z
N MET A 1 25.13 -6.12 -7.28
CA MET A 1 24.71 -6.39 -8.67
C MET A 1 23.19 -6.39 -8.85
N PRO A 2 22.37 -7.11 -8.06
CA PRO A 2 20.91 -7.09 -8.23
C PRO A 2 20.29 -5.70 -7.99
N GLU A 3 20.68 -4.98 -6.94
CA GLU A 3 20.16 -3.62 -6.65
C GLU A 3 20.42 -2.60 -7.77
N ARG A 4 21.61 -2.63 -8.37
CA ARG A 4 21.94 -1.70 -9.47
C ARG A 4 21.12 -2.00 -10.73
N ALA A 5 20.85 -3.28 -11.00
CA ALA A 5 20.01 -3.66 -12.13
C ALA A 5 18.57 -3.19 -11.91
N TRP A 6 18.03 -3.40 -10.70
CA TRP A 6 16.72 -2.87 -10.33
C TRP A 6 16.65 -1.34 -10.46
N ALA A 7 17.65 -0.63 -9.92
CA ALA A 7 17.73 0.83 -10.04
C ALA A 7 17.80 1.30 -11.49
N ALA A 8 18.54 0.59 -12.36
CA ALA A 8 18.60 0.90 -13.79
C ALA A 8 17.23 0.75 -14.46
N ASP A 9 16.52 -0.36 -14.20
CA ASP A 9 15.17 -0.61 -14.74
C ASP A 9 14.17 0.42 -14.21
N TRP A 10 14.27 0.80 -12.93
CA TRP A 10 13.44 1.83 -12.31
C TRP A 10 13.66 3.22 -12.92
N ILE A 11 14.91 3.63 -13.15
CA ILE A 11 15.24 4.88 -13.83
C ILE A 11 14.77 4.86 -15.29
N VAL A 12 14.92 3.73 -15.99
CA VAL A 12 14.39 3.56 -17.35
C VAL A 12 12.88 3.76 -17.38
N ALA A 13 12.14 3.19 -16.43
CA ALA A 13 10.69 3.36 -16.34
C ALA A 13 10.29 4.83 -16.12
N ILE A 14 11.03 5.57 -15.29
CA ILE A 14 10.84 7.03 -15.10
C ILE A 14 11.08 7.76 -16.43
N LEU A 15 12.19 7.48 -17.10
CA LEU A 15 12.56 8.17 -18.35
C LEU A 15 11.57 7.91 -19.49
N MET A 16 11.04 6.68 -19.61
CA MET A 16 10.01 6.35 -20.59
C MET A 16 8.76 7.21 -20.42
N ARG A 17 8.37 7.52 -19.17
CA ARG A 17 7.20 8.36 -18.85
C ARG A 17 7.42 9.82 -19.21
N GLU A 18 8.66 10.29 -19.10
CA GLU A 18 9.07 11.62 -19.57
C GLU A 18 9.25 11.67 -21.10
N GLY A 19 8.87 10.61 -21.83
CA GLY A 19 8.92 10.56 -23.29
C GLY A 19 10.29 10.27 -23.88
N ILE A 20 11.26 9.84 -23.06
CA ILE A 20 12.60 9.48 -23.54
C ILE A 20 12.57 8.10 -24.19
N ALA A 21 12.98 8.04 -25.46
CA ALA A 21 13.19 6.78 -26.17
C ALA A 21 14.40 6.03 -25.58
N ILE A 22 14.18 4.77 -25.17
CA ILE A 22 15.22 3.96 -24.52
C ILE A 22 16.04 3.21 -25.58
N THR A 23 17.16 3.80 -25.99
CA THR A 23 18.16 3.19 -26.88
C THR A 23 19.24 2.44 -26.08
N PRO A 24 20.06 1.59 -26.74
CA PRO A 24 21.24 1.00 -26.09
C PRO A 24 22.17 2.04 -25.46
N ASP A 25 22.39 3.18 -26.12
CA ASP A 25 23.23 4.26 -25.58
C ASP A 25 22.63 4.89 -24.31
N VAL A 26 21.31 5.05 -24.24
CA VAL A 26 20.64 5.53 -23.02
C VAL A 26 20.87 4.55 -21.87
N LYS A 27 20.72 3.24 -22.11
CA LYS A 27 20.98 2.20 -21.11
C LYS A 27 22.44 2.21 -20.63
N GLU A 28 23.38 2.39 -21.55
CA GLU A 28 24.81 2.46 -21.23
C GLU A 28 25.15 3.70 -20.39
N HIS A 29 24.57 4.86 -20.71
CA HIS A 29 24.73 6.08 -19.90
C HIS A 29 24.19 5.89 -18.48
N ILE A 30 23.01 5.30 -18.33
CA ILE A 30 22.40 5.02 -17.01
C ILE A 30 23.28 4.05 -16.22
N TRP A 31 23.73 2.96 -16.85
CA TRP A 31 24.54 1.94 -16.20
C TRP A 31 25.90 2.49 -15.75
N THR A 32 26.55 3.29 -16.58
CA THR A 32 27.82 3.95 -16.26
C THR A 32 27.67 4.93 -15.11
N ALA A 33 26.62 5.76 -15.12
CA ALA A 33 26.34 6.73 -14.07
C ALA A 33 26.02 6.03 -12.73
N LEU A 34 25.17 4.99 -12.74
CA LEU A 34 24.87 4.19 -11.55
C LEU A 34 26.11 3.45 -11.01
N THR A 35 27.00 2.99 -11.89
CA THR A 35 28.27 2.36 -11.49
C THR A 35 29.18 3.34 -10.77
N SER A 36 29.27 4.57 -11.28
CA SER A 36 30.02 5.64 -10.64
C SER A 36 29.39 6.03 -9.30
N LEU A 37 28.06 6.20 -9.26
CA LEU A 37 27.30 6.55 -8.06
C LEU A 37 27.45 5.50 -6.95
N ALA A 38 27.52 4.21 -7.31
CA ALA A 38 27.72 3.13 -6.34
C ALA A 38 29.04 3.24 -5.56
N SER A 39 30.02 3.98 -6.09
CA SER A 39 31.31 4.24 -5.43
C SER A 39 31.28 5.45 -4.50
N ALA A 40 30.24 6.29 -4.58
CA ALA A 40 30.04 7.44 -3.71
C ALA A 40 29.57 7.01 -2.30
N PRO A 41 29.75 7.87 -1.28
CA PRO A 41 29.11 7.72 0.04
C PRO A 41 27.60 7.49 -0.07
N VAL A 42 27.00 6.77 0.89
CA VAL A 42 25.60 6.35 0.80
C VAL A 42 24.66 7.55 0.73
N GLU A 43 25.00 8.62 1.46
CA GLU A 43 24.25 9.87 1.55
C GLU A 43 24.20 10.62 0.20
N GLU A 44 25.19 10.38 -0.67
CA GLU A 44 25.27 10.98 -2.00
C GLU A 44 24.58 10.13 -3.09
N ARG A 45 24.12 8.91 -2.76
CA ARG A 45 23.46 7.98 -3.71
C ARG A 45 22.01 8.36 -3.95
N THR A 46 21.80 9.58 -4.42
CA THR A 46 20.49 10.20 -4.62
C THR A 46 20.19 10.38 -6.11
N ILE A 47 18.96 10.77 -6.47
CA ILE A 47 18.60 11.08 -7.88
C ILE A 47 19.36 12.32 -8.35
N THR A 48 19.55 13.31 -7.46
CA THR A 48 20.42 14.45 -7.75
C THR A 48 21.86 14.00 -8.00
N GLY A 49 22.40 13.12 -7.15
CA GLY A 49 23.74 12.54 -7.32
C GLY A 49 23.89 11.81 -8.66
N LEU A 50 22.91 10.97 -9.01
CA LEU A 50 22.85 10.29 -10.31
C LEU A 50 22.88 11.29 -11.48
N THR A 51 22.08 12.35 -11.38
CA THR A 51 21.90 13.35 -12.44
C THR A 51 23.19 14.12 -12.73
N VAL A 52 24.02 14.37 -11.71
CA VAL A 52 25.36 14.98 -11.89
C VAL A 52 26.25 14.10 -12.76
N LEU A 53 26.21 12.78 -12.56
CA LEU A 53 27.08 11.80 -13.22
C LEU A 53 26.64 11.43 -14.65
N LEU A 54 25.37 11.67 -14.99
CA LEU A 54 24.87 11.44 -16.34
C LEU A 54 25.60 12.30 -17.37
N GLN A 55 25.88 11.75 -18.55
CA GLN A 55 26.57 12.47 -19.63
C GLN A 55 25.62 13.11 -20.65
N SER A 56 24.32 12.78 -20.59
CA SER A 56 23.30 13.29 -21.52
C SER A 56 22.44 14.38 -20.89
N ASN A 57 22.42 15.57 -21.49
CA ASN A 57 21.56 16.68 -21.05
C ASN A 57 20.07 16.34 -21.12
N GLY A 58 19.64 15.57 -22.12
CA GLY A 58 18.23 15.14 -22.23
C GLY A 58 17.80 14.28 -21.04
N LEU A 59 18.66 13.33 -20.62
CA LEU A 59 18.40 12.50 -19.44
C LEU A 59 18.38 13.33 -18.15
N LYS A 60 19.30 14.30 -18.02
CA LYS A 60 19.30 15.22 -16.86
C LYS A 60 18.03 16.04 -16.76
N GLN A 61 17.54 16.56 -17.89
CA GLN A 61 16.31 17.33 -17.92
C GLN A 61 15.09 16.48 -17.54
N ALA A 62 15.03 15.23 -18.02
CA ALA A 62 13.95 14.30 -17.68
C ALA A 62 13.94 13.90 -16.19
N LEU A 63 15.09 13.77 -15.53
CA LEU A 63 15.15 13.45 -14.10
C LEU A 63 15.03 14.67 -13.18
N ARG A 64 15.14 15.90 -13.73
CA ARG A 64 15.07 17.14 -12.95
C ARG A 64 13.83 17.27 -12.06
N PRO A 65 12.61 16.83 -12.45
CA PRO A 65 11.45 16.89 -11.57
C PRO A 65 11.61 16.14 -10.25
N TYR A 66 12.42 15.08 -10.26
CA TYR A 66 12.70 14.22 -9.11
C TYR A 66 13.93 14.64 -8.33
N CYS A 67 14.71 15.62 -8.80
CA CYS A 67 15.87 16.14 -8.08
C CYS A 67 15.46 17.13 -6.98
N VAL A 68 16.37 17.43 -6.06
CA VAL A 68 16.22 18.50 -5.06
C VAL A 68 15.82 19.81 -5.76
N GLY A 69 14.76 20.45 -5.25
CA GLY A 69 14.19 21.67 -5.83
C GLY A 69 13.23 21.45 -7.01
N GLY A 70 13.08 20.21 -7.48
CA GLY A 70 12.02 19.81 -8.40
C GLY A 70 10.68 19.57 -7.69
N PRO A 71 9.55 19.56 -8.44
CA PRO A 71 8.20 19.33 -7.89
C PRO A 71 8.05 18.01 -7.10
N TYR A 72 8.86 16.99 -7.41
CA TYR A 72 8.83 15.67 -6.78
C TYR A 72 10.08 15.37 -5.94
N GLY A 73 11.02 16.30 -5.80
CA GLY A 73 12.29 16.07 -5.12
C GLY A 73 12.13 15.56 -3.69
N ARG A 74 11.11 16.05 -2.98
CA ARG A 74 10.80 15.62 -1.61
C ARG A 74 10.34 14.16 -1.47
N LEU A 75 10.02 13.48 -2.57
CA LEU A 75 9.44 12.13 -2.54
C LEU A 75 10.50 11.03 -2.61
N LEU A 76 11.54 11.22 -3.44
CA LEU A 76 12.49 10.16 -3.81
C LEU A 76 13.96 10.59 -3.71
N ASP A 77 14.24 11.86 -3.43
CA ASP A 77 15.59 12.39 -3.46
C ASP A 77 15.99 12.90 -2.06
N ALA A 78 16.58 11.99 -1.29
CA ALA A 78 16.96 12.22 0.09
C ALA A 78 18.29 11.53 0.42
N GLU A 79 19.05 12.14 1.33
CA GLU A 79 20.31 11.59 1.86
C GLU A 79 20.08 10.36 2.76
N THR A 80 18.92 10.31 3.42
CA THR A 80 18.54 9.25 4.35
C THR A 80 17.11 8.79 4.10
N GLU A 81 16.87 7.50 4.29
CA GLU A 81 15.54 6.89 4.16
C GLU A 81 15.05 6.36 5.52
N HIS A 82 13.79 6.66 5.85
CA HIS A 82 13.13 6.17 7.06
C HIS A 82 11.73 5.62 6.77
N LEU A 83 11.62 4.30 6.57
CA LEU A 83 10.33 3.63 6.39
C LEU A 83 9.65 3.23 7.72
N GLY A 84 10.40 3.21 8.83
CA GLY A 84 9.94 2.77 10.15
C GLY A 84 10.26 1.30 10.46
N SER A 85 10.03 0.90 11.71
CA SER A 85 10.33 -0.45 12.26
C SER A 85 9.15 -1.10 12.99
N ALA A 86 7.99 -0.42 13.03
CA ALA A 86 6.80 -0.93 13.72
C ALA A 86 6.18 -2.14 12.99
N SER A 87 5.51 -3.01 13.74
CA SER A 87 4.78 -4.17 13.17
C SER A 87 3.60 -3.76 12.28
N VAL A 88 3.07 -2.55 12.47
CA VAL A 88 2.06 -1.93 11.61
C VAL A 88 2.65 -0.63 11.09
N GLN A 89 2.76 -0.52 9.77
CA GLN A 89 3.25 0.65 9.05
C GLN A 89 2.18 1.09 8.06
N ALA A 90 1.91 2.39 8.00
CA ALA A 90 0.96 2.99 7.07
C ALA A 90 1.72 4.05 6.24
N PHE A 91 1.60 3.95 4.92
CA PHE A 91 2.12 4.94 3.98
C PHE A 91 0.93 5.71 3.44
N GLU A 92 0.81 6.98 3.82
CA GLU A 92 -0.23 7.87 3.29
C GLU A 92 0.12 8.24 1.84
N ILE A 93 -0.80 7.98 0.93
CA ILE A 93 -0.64 8.20 -0.51
C ILE A 93 -1.66 9.20 -1.06
N GLU A 94 -2.50 9.78 -0.20
CA GLU A 94 -3.36 10.91 -0.57
C GLU A 94 -2.51 12.06 -1.15
N GLY A 95 -2.93 12.58 -2.29
CA GLY A 95 -2.19 13.61 -3.04
C GLY A 95 -0.98 13.10 -3.82
N LEU A 96 -0.57 11.84 -3.67
CA LEU A 96 0.39 11.17 -4.57
C LEU A 96 -0.35 10.60 -5.78
N VAL A 97 -1.49 9.94 -5.55
CA VAL A 97 -2.32 9.33 -6.60
C VAL A 97 -2.75 10.40 -7.62
N GLY A 98 -2.55 10.11 -8.91
CA GLY A 98 -2.83 11.03 -10.01
C GLY A 98 -1.69 12.00 -10.36
N THR A 99 -0.61 12.02 -9.57
CA THR A 99 0.62 12.74 -9.95
C THR A 99 1.49 11.92 -10.90
N GLY A 100 2.35 12.58 -11.68
CA GLY A 100 3.30 11.89 -12.56
C GLY A 100 4.32 11.01 -11.80
N ALA A 101 4.56 11.31 -10.52
CA ALA A 101 5.51 10.59 -9.67
C ALA A 101 4.93 9.33 -9.01
N ALA A 102 3.60 9.16 -8.97
CA ALA A 102 2.96 8.06 -8.24
C ALA A 102 3.59 6.70 -8.53
N PRO A 103 3.74 6.27 -9.80
CA PRO A 103 4.25 4.93 -10.03
C PRO A 103 5.74 4.76 -9.73
N ALA A 104 6.55 5.83 -9.85
CA ALA A 104 7.95 5.80 -9.44
C ALA A 104 8.07 5.57 -7.93
N VAL A 105 7.28 6.32 -7.14
CA VAL A 105 7.22 6.21 -5.68
C VAL A 105 6.69 4.85 -5.25
N LEU A 106 5.57 4.40 -5.83
CA LEU A 106 4.96 3.12 -5.47
C LEU A 106 5.88 1.95 -5.84
N SER A 107 6.53 1.97 -7.00
CA SER A 107 7.52 0.96 -7.40
C SER A 107 8.69 0.88 -6.41
N TYR A 108 9.20 2.03 -5.96
CA TYR A 108 10.24 2.10 -4.93
C TYR A 108 9.77 1.53 -3.59
N LEU A 109 8.60 1.96 -3.10
CA LEU A 109 8.04 1.45 -1.84
C LEU A 109 7.84 -0.06 -1.89
N PHE A 110 7.30 -0.61 -2.99
CA PHE A 110 7.12 -2.05 -3.14
C PHE A 110 8.44 -2.82 -3.17
N HIS A 111 9.48 -2.27 -3.81
CA HIS A 111 10.83 -2.84 -3.78
C HIS A 111 11.35 -2.94 -2.34
N ARG A 112 11.30 -1.82 -1.60
CA ARG A 112 11.78 -1.78 -0.22
C ARG A 112 10.96 -2.62 0.75
N ILE A 113 9.64 -2.71 0.55
CA ILE A 113 8.80 -3.65 1.31
C ILE A 113 9.22 -5.09 0.98
N GLY A 114 9.43 -5.40 -0.31
CA GLY A 114 9.86 -6.71 -0.76
C GLY A 114 11.17 -7.18 -0.12
N ASP A 115 12.13 -6.29 0.07
CA ASP A 115 13.42 -6.57 0.72
C ASP A 115 13.30 -6.88 2.21
N ARG A 116 12.28 -6.33 2.86
CA ARG A 116 12.03 -6.51 4.30
C ARG A 116 11.29 -7.81 4.63
N LEU A 117 10.78 -8.52 3.62
CA LEU A 117 10.06 -9.77 3.81
C LEU A 117 11.06 -10.92 4.06
N ASP A 118 11.23 -11.22 5.34
CA ASP A 118 12.15 -12.24 5.87
C ASP A 118 11.50 -13.61 6.09
N GLY A 119 10.26 -13.79 5.63
CA GLY A 119 9.47 -15.02 5.81
C GLY A 119 8.51 -14.98 6.99
N ARG A 120 8.52 -13.93 7.82
CA ARG A 120 7.44 -13.71 8.79
C ARG A 120 6.11 -13.43 8.07
N PRO A 121 4.98 -13.99 8.55
CA PRO A 121 3.67 -13.74 7.97
C PRO A 121 3.40 -12.23 7.89
N THR A 122 3.26 -11.70 6.68
CA THR A 122 3.09 -10.27 6.46
C THR A 122 1.81 -10.01 5.66
N LEU A 123 0.99 -9.08 6.15
CA LEU A 123 -0.15 -8.56 5.40
C LEU A 123 0.24 -7.24 4.76
N LEU A 124 0.05 -7.13 3.46
CA LEU A 124 0.21 -5.89 2.72
C LEU A 124 -1.13 -5.45 2.17
N ILE A 125 -1.62 -4.33 2.70
CA ILE A 125 -2.93 -3.79 2.37
C ILE A 125 -2.73 -2.62 1.42
N ILE A 126 -3.39 -2.67 0.27
CA ILE A 126 -3.44 -1.60 -0.72
C ILE A 126 -4.88 -1.13 -0.79
N ASP A 127 -5.15 0.05 -0.22
CA ASP A 127 -6.48 0.65 -0.16
C ASP A 127 -6.62 1.73 -1.23
N GLU A 128 -7.42 1.46 -2.27
CA GLU A 128 -7.65 2.30 -3.48
C GLU A 128 -6.40 2.76 -4.25
N GLY A 129 -5.20 2.56 -3.72
CA GLY A 129 -3.93 2.91 -4.33
C GLY A 129 -3.63 2.10 -5.58
N TRP A 130 -4.40 1.06 -5.87
CA TRP A 130 -4.26 0.24 -7.07
C TRP A 130 -4.76 0.96 -8.35
N LEU A 131 -5.66 1.96 -8.22
CA LEU A 131 -6.06 2.82 -9.34
C LEU A 131 -4.96 3.78 -9.79
N ALA A 132 -4.06 4.16 -8.87
CA ALA A 132 -2.86 4.91 -9.20
C ALA A 132 -1.87 4.12 -10.08
N LEU A 133 -2.16 2.83 -10.30
CA LEU A 133 -1.28 1.84 -10.92
C LEU A 133 -1.74 1.49 -12.35
N ASP A 134 -2.63 2.27 -12.97
CA ASP A 134 -3.18 2.07 -14.33
C ASP A 134 -2.17 2.36 -15.46
N ASP A 135 -0.91 2.01 -15.23
CA ASP A 135 0.19 2.12 -16.19
C ASP A 135 0.66 0.73 -16.59
N ASP A 136 0.77 0.47 -17.90
CA ASP A 136 1.11 -0.86 -18.44
C ASP A 136 2.44 -1.41 -17.93
N ALA A 137 3.45 -0.54 -17.74
CA ALA A 137 4.75 -0.97 -17.24
C ALA A 137 4.66 -1.39 -15.76
N PHE A 138 3.93 -0.61 -14.95
CA PHE A 138 3.71 -0.93 -13.56
C PHE A 138 2.77 -2.14 -13.38
N ALA A 139 1.73 -2.29 -14.21
CA ALA A 139 0.83 -3.43 -14.23
C ALA A 139 1.60 -4.75 -14.34
N GLY A 140 2.60 -4.81 -15.23
CA GLY A 140 3.51 -5.96 -15.35
C GLY A 140 4.29 -6.22 -14.06
N GLN A 141 4.82 -5.16 -13.43
CA GLN A 141 5.55 -5.26 -12.17
C GLN A 141 4.67 -5.78 -11.03
N LEU A 142 3.45 -5.27 -10.88
CA LEU A 142 2.50 -5.71 -9.87
C LEU A 142 2.13 -7.19 -10.03
N ARG A 143 1.95 -7.66 -11.27
CA ARG A 143 1.67 -9.07 -11.57
C ARG A 143 2.79 -9.99 -11.12
N GLU A 144 4.03 -9.66 -11.45
CA GLU A 144 5.19 -10.45 -11.03
C GLU A 144 5.37 -10.41 -9.51
N TRP A 145 5.10 -9.26 -8.92
CA TRP A 145 5.15 -9.07 -7.49
C TRP A 145 4.13 -9.93 -6.74
N LEU A 146 2.86 -9.97 -7.18
CA LEU A 146 1.84 -10.84 -6.60
C LEU A 146 2.25 -12.32 -6.61
N LYS A 147 3.01 -12.76 -7.62
CA LYS A 147 3.55 -14.13 -7.70
C LYS A 147 4.72 -14.36 -6.74
N THR A 148 5.62 -13.39 -6.63
CA THR A 148 6.84 -13.52 -5.83
C THR A 148 6.59 -13.34 -4.33
N LEU A 149 5.69 -12.44 -3.94
CA LEU A 149 5.34 -12.19 -2.54
C LEU A 149 4.84 -13.43 -1.80
N ARG A 150 4.05 -14.27 -2.49
CA ARG A 150 3.57 -15.53 -1.93
C ARG A 150 4.73 -16.44 -1.48
N LYS A 151 5.87 -16.41 -2.18
CA LYS A 151 7.06 -17.19 -1.82
C LYS A 151 7.74 -16.66 -0.56
N LYS A 152 7.51 -15.39 -0.21
CA LYS A 152 8.07 -14.71 0.98
C LYS A 152 7.11 -14.71 2.18
N ASN A 153 6.08 -15.56 2.18
CA ASN A 153 5.05 -15.62 3.23
C ASN A 153 4.27 -14.31 3.43
N ALA A 154 4.12 -13.53 2.36
CA ALA A 154 3.31 -12.32 2.35
C ALA A 154 1.95 -12.57 1.66
N SER A 155 0.90 -11.94 2.19
CA SER A 155 -0.42 -11.88 1.55
C SER A 155 -0.77 -10.43 1.22
N VAL A 156 -1.20 -10.22 -0.02
CA VAL A 156 -1.68 -8.92 -0.48
C VAL A 156 -3.20 -8.86 -0.34
N ILE A 157 -3.69 -7.74 0.19
CA ILE A 157 -5.11 -7.42 0.32
C ILE A 157 -5.35 -6.14 -0.49
N PHE A 158 -6.18 -6.24 -1.52
CA PHE A 158 -6.70 -5.07 -2.22
C PHE A 158 -8.04 -4.69 -1.61
N ALA A 159 -8.19 -3.42 -1.23
CA ALA A 159 -9.46 -2.84 -0.83
C ALA A 159 -9.91 -1.83 -1.87
N THR A 160 -11.17 -1.96 -2.31
CA THR A 160 -11.81 -1.02 -3.22
C THR A 160 -13.30 -0.90 -2.92
N GLN A 161 -13.85 0.26 -3.22
CA GLN A 161 -15.27 0.59 -3.12
C GLN A 161 -16.04 0.20 -4.40
N SER A 162 -15.35 0.01 -5.53
CA SER A 162 -15.99 -0.23 -6.83
C SER A 162 -15.37 -1.44 -7.54
N LEU A 163 -16.17 -2.51 -7.71
CA LEU A 163 -15.78 -3.63 -8.57
C LEU A 163 -15.67 -3.21 -10.04
N SER A 164 -16.39 -2.17 -10.46
CA SER A 164 -16.31 -1.62 -11.82
C SER A 164 -14.93 -1.09 -12.13
N ASP A 165 -14.29 -0.51 -11.12
CA ASP A 165 -12.96 0.07 -11.26
C ASP A 165 -11.98 -1.06 -11.59
N ILE A 166 -12.05 -2.17 -10.84
CA ILE A 166 -11.20 -3.33 -11.10
C ILE A 166 -11.49 -3.88 -12.50
N ASP A 167 -12.77 -4.03 -12.87
CA ASP A 167 -13.17 -4.64 -14.14
C ASP A 167 -12.65 -3.88 -15.38
N ASN A 168 -12.57 -2.56 -15.31
CA ASN A 168 -12.05 -1.72 -16.38
C ASN A 168 -10.51 -1.67 -16.42
N SER A 169 -9.83 -2.22 -15.40
CA SER A 169 -8.39 -2.08 -15.26
C SER A 169 -7.60 -3.13 -16.04
N ALA A 170 -6.46 -2.75 -16.60
CA ALA A 170 -5.53 -3.66 -17.26
C ALA A 170 -5.03 -4.78 -16.33
N ILE A 171 -5.03 -4.58 -15.01
CA ILE A 171 -4.60 -5.60 -14.03
C ILE A 171 -5.72 -6.53 -13.53
N ALA A 172 -6.97 -6.34 -13.97
CA ALA A 172 -8.11 -7.14 -13.51
C ALA A 172 -7.88 -8.66 -13.57
N PRO A 173 -7.37 -9.23 -14.69
CA PRO A 173 -7.17 -10.68 -14.77
C PRO A 173 -6.21 -11.21 -13.71
N ALA A 174 -5.15 -10.46 -13.41
CA ALA A 174 -4.17 -10.86 -12.44
C ALA A 174 -4.65 -10.72 -11.00
N ILE A 175 -5.44 -9.69 -10.69
CA ILE A 175 -6.11 -9.57 -9.39
C ILE A 175 -7.09 -10.74 -9.22
N ILE A 176 -7.93 -11.00 -10.23
CA ILE A 176 -8.93 -12.09 -10.20
C ILE A 176 -8.26 -13.46 -9.97
N GLU A 177 -7.12 -13.72 -10.62
CA GLU A 177 -6.36 -14.96 -10.49
C GLU A 177 -5.60 -15.05 -9.15
N SER A 178 -4.98 -13.95 -8.73
CA SER A 178 -4.08 -13.91 -7.56
C SER A 178 -4.81 -13.70 -6.24
N CYS A 179 -6.06 -13.22 -6.26
CA CYS A 179 -6.90 -12.96 -5.10
C CYS A 179 -8.10 -13.92 -5.05
N PRO A 180 -7.87 -15.20 -4.67
CA PRO A 180 -8.90 -16.24 -4.64
C PRO A 180 -9.86 -16.11 -3.46
N THR A 181 -9.53 -15.29 -2.48
CA THR A 181 -10.38 -14.98 -1.32
C THR A 181 -10.93 -13.58 -1.51
N ARG A 182 -12.24 -13.43 -1.43
CA ARG A 182 -12.94 -12.14 -1.62
C ARG A 182 -13.89 -11.92 -0.47
N LEU A 183 -13.78 -10.74 0.14
CA LEU A 183 -14.70 -10.26 1.15
C LEU A 183 -15.58 -9.20 0.47
N LEU A 184 -16.83 -9.54 0.21
CA LEU A 184 -17.79 -8.67 -0.44
C LEU A 184 -18.71 -8.06 0.62
N LEU A 185 -18.89 -6.75 0.54
CA LEU A 185 -19.73 -5.98 1.44
C LEU A 185 -21.16 -5.88 0.86
N PRO A 186 -22.17 -5.61 1.70
CA PRO A 186 -23.55 -5.43 1.26
C PRO A 186 -23.68 -4.33 0.19
N ASN A 187 -24.45 -4.61 -0.85
CA ASN A 187 -24.70 -3.69 -1.95
C ASN A 187 -26.12 -3.88 -2.48
N GLU A 188 -27.04 -3.02 -2.04
CA GLU A 188 -28.45 -3.06 -2.44
C GLU A 188 -28.64 -2.93 -3.96
N ARG A 189 -27.70 -2.28 -4.64
CA ARG A 189 -27.70 -2.10 -6.10
C ARG A 189 -27.17 -3.32 -6.86
N ALA A 190 -26.74 -4.39 -6.17
CA ALA A 190 -26.16 -5.57 -6.82
C ALA A 190 -27.13 -6.26 -7.81
N ILE A 191 -28.44 -6.07 -7.63
CA ILE A 191 -29.51 -6.59 -8.50
C ILE A 191 -29.82 -5.68 -9.71
N GLU A 192 -29.25 -4.47 -9.78
CA GLU A 192 -29.38 -3.63 -10.97
C GLU A 192 -28.64 -4.30 -12.14
N PRO A 193 -29.24 -4.40 -13.35
CA PRO A 193 -28.68 -5.19 -14.45
C PRO A 193 -27.21 -4.88 -14.78
N GLN A 194 -26.83 -3.60 -14.75
CA GLN A 194 -25.45 -3.16 -14.99
C GLN A 194 -24.49 -3.69 -13.94
N ILE A 195 -24.86 -3.60 -12.65
CA ILE A 195 -24.04 -4.03 -11.52
C ILE A 195 -23.99 -5.56 -11.41
N THR A 196 -25.12 -6.24 -11.62
CA THR A 196 -25.20 -7.71 -11.70
C THR A 196 -24.22 -8.26 -12.72
N ALA A 197 -24.09 -7.61 -13.89
CA ALA A 197 -23.14 -8.05 -14.91
C ALA A 197 -21.68 -8.02 -14.41
N ILE A 198 -21.32 -7.01 -13.60
CA ILE A 198 -19.99 -6.92 -12.98
C ILE A 198 -19.78 -8.07 -12.01
N TYR A 199 -20.68 -8.28 -11.05
CA TYR A 199 -20.57 -9.39 -10.10
C TYR A 199 -20.48 -10.77 -10.78
N ARG A 200 -21.20 -10.98 -11.89
CA ARG A 200 -21.10 -12.19 -12.70
C ARG A 200 -19.73 -12.37 -13.35
N ARG A 201 -19.09 -11.30 -13.82
CA ARG A 201 -17.69 -11.36 -14.33
C ARG A 201 -16.70 -11.74 -13.23
N PHE A 202 -16.97 -11.32 -12.00
CA PHE A 202 -16.26 -11.81 -10.82
C PHE A 202 -16.70 -13.22 -10.39
N GLY A 203 -17.52 -13.93 -11.16
CA GLY A 203 -17.86 -15.33 -10.88
C GLY A 203 -18.87 -15.53 -9.74
N LEU A 204 -19.67 -14.50 -9.42
CA LEU A 204 -20.83 -14.67 -8.55
C LEU A 204 -22.03 -15.18 -9.33
N ASN A 205 -22.80 -16.07 -8.72
CA ASN A 205 -24.10 -16.49 -9.26
C ASN A 205 -25.24 -15.62 -8.70
N ASP A 206 -26.43 -15.76 -9.31
CA ASP A 206 -27.60 -14.95 -8.98
C ASP A 206 -27.98 -15.02 -7.50
N ARG A 207 -27.87 -16.20 -6.88
CA ARG A 207 -28.16 -16.36 -5.46
C ARG A 207 -27.17 -15.60 -4.57
N GLN A 208 -25.90 -15.58 -4.94
CA GLN A 208 -24.87 -14.85 -4.19
C GLN A 208 -25.07 -13.33 -4.32
N ILE A 209 -25.46 -12.88 -5.50
CA ILE A 209 -25.80 -11.48 -5.76
C ILE A 209 -27.03 -11.07 -4.95
N GLU A 210 -28.07 -11.90 -4.89
CA GLU A 210 -29.23 -11.67 -4.03
C GLU A 210 -28.87 -11.58 -2.55
N ILE A 211 -27.95 -12.43 -2.07
CA ILE A 211 -27.47 -12.39 -0.69
C ILE A 211 -26.82 -11.03 -0.41
N LEU A 212 -25.94 -10.56 -1.30
CA LEU A 212 -25.28 -9.26 -1.16
C LEU A 212 -26.26 -8.08 -1.17
N ALA A 213 -27.30 -8.16 -2.00
CA ALA A 213 -28.32 -7.12 -2.08
C ALA A 213 -29.22 -7.04 -0.85
N ARG A 214 -29.37 -8.14 -0.10
CA ARG A 214 -30.22 -8.23 1.09
C ARG A 214 -29.45 -8.20 2.40
N ALA A 215 -28.13 -8.23 2.35
CA ALA A 215 -27.25 -8.22 3.52
C ALA A 215 -27.30 -6.87 4.24
N THR A 216 -27.05 -6.88 5.54
CA THR A 216 -27.12 -5.70 6.41
C THR A 216 -25.79 -4.95 6.41
N PRO A 217 -25.75 -3.67 5.95
CA PRO A 217 -24.53 -2.87 5.99
C PRO A 217 -23.89 -2.80 7.39
N LYS A 218 -22.56 -2.77 7.44
CA LYS A 218 -21.74 -2.73 8.68
C LYS A 218 -21.92 -3.92 9.64
N LYS A 219 -22.63 -4.97 9.22
CA LYS A 219 -22.89 -6.16 10.04
C LYS A 219 -22.56 -7.45 9.30
N ASP A 220 -23.14 -7.59 8.11
CA ASP A 220 -23.01 -8.78 7.29
C ASP A 220 -21.85 -8.63 6.29
N TYR A 221 -21.04 -9.66 6.17
CA TYR A 221 -19.93 -9.76 5.23
C TYR A 221 -20.04 -11.08 4.47
N TYR A 222 -19.81 -11.06 3.16
CA TYR A 222 -19.87 -12.26 2.35
C TYR A 222 -18.46 -12.70 1.94
N CYS A 223 -18.01 -13.84 2.45
CA CYS A 223 -16.74 -14.43 2.07
C CYS A 223 -16.92 -15.42 0.93
N GLN A 224 -16.18 -15.23 -0.16
CA GLN A 224 -15.96 -16.24 -1.20
C GLN A 224 -14.51 -16.72 -1.10
N SER A 225 -14.31 -18.03 -1.01
CA SER A 225 -12.97 -18.64 -0.91
C SER A 225 -12.93 -20.02 -1.54
N ARG A 226 -11.73 -20.60 -1.67
CA ARG A 226 -11.56 -22.00 -2.09
C ARG A 226 -12.26 -23.02 -1.19
N ARG A 227 -12.50 -22.68 0.08
CA ARG A 227 -13.17 -23.57 1.05
C ARG A 227 -14.70 -23.49 0.98
N GLY A 228 -15.24 -22.58 0.18
CA GLY A 228 -16.66 -22.32 0.07
C GLY A 228 -17.00 -20.85 0.30
N ASN A 229 -18.29 -20.58 0.26
CA ASN A 229 -18.83 -19.23 0.32
C ASN A 229 -19.86 -19.10 1.44
N ARG A 230 -19.80 -18.03 2.21
CA ARG A 230 -20.68 -17.85 3.39
C ARG A 230 -20.87 -16.38 3.75
N LEU A 231 -22.11 -16.04 4.11
CA LEU A 231 -22.43 -14.82 4.84
C LEU A 231 -22.07 -15.00 6.32
N PHE A 232 -21.35 -14.04 6.89
CA PHE A 232 -20.92 -14.08 8.28
C PHE A 232 -20.95 -12.69 8.91
N GLU A 233 -20.98 -12.67 10.24
CA GLU A 233 -20.81 -11.47 11.06
C GLU A 233 -19.48 -11.59 11.82
N LEU A 234 -18.80 -10.48 12.07
CA LEU A 234 -17.54 -10.49 12.83
C LEU A 234 -17.74 -10.74 14.33
N GLY A 235 -18.95 -10.56 14.85
CA GLY A 235 -19.25 -10.75 16.27
C GLY A 235 -18.41 -9.88 17.20
N LEU A 236 -18.10 -8.65 16.77
CA LEU A 236 -17.26 -7.73 17.54
C LEU A 236 -17.91 -7.36 18.87
N SER A 237 -17.16 -7.53 19.96
CA SER A 237 -17.57 -7.06 21.29
C SER A 237 -17.59 -5.53 21.36
N GLU A 238 -18.09 -4.97 22.44
CA GLU A 238 -18.03 -3.52 22.71
C GLU A 238 -16.60 -2.96 22.65
N VAL A 239 -15.61 -3.73 23.13
CA VAL A 239 -14.18 -3.39 23.00
C VAL A 239 -13.76 -3.40 21.53
N GLY A 240 -14.15 -4.44 20.79
CA GLY A 240 -13.85 -4.56 19.36
C GLY A 240 -14.43 -3.38 18.56
N LEU A 241 -15.69 -3.01 18.84
CA LEU A 241 -16.36 -1.86 18.22
C LEU A 241 -15.73 -0.52 18.61
N ALA A 242 -15.31 -0.36 19.88
CA ALA A 242 -14.62 0.85 20.34
C ALA A 242 -13.32 1.11 19.57
N LEU A 243 -12.62 0.05 19.16
CA LEU A 243 -11.34 0.14 18.47
C LEU A 243 -11.45 0.15 16.95
N THR A 244 -12.37 -0.64 16.39
CA THR A 244 -12.43 -0.90 14.93
C THR A 244 -13.55 -0.16 14.21
N ALA A 245 -14.56 0.36 14.93
CA ALA A 245 -15.70 1.08 14.35
C ALA A 245 -15.63 2.61 14.63
N ALA A 246 -14.42 3.15 14.80
CA ALA A 246 -14.16 4.56 15.14
C ALA A 246 -13.62 5.37 13.95
N SER A 247 -14.45 5.57 12.92
CA SER A 247 -14.02 6.18 11.65
C SER A 247 -14.70 7.49 11.29
N SER A 248 -15.63 7.99 12.09
CA SER A 248 -16.31 9.27 11.82
C SER A 248 -15.39 10.47 12.09
N LYS A 249 -15.73 11.65 11.53
CA LYS A 249 -15.00 12.91 11.84
C LYS A 249 -15.01 13.25 13.33
N SER A 250 -16.12 12.94 14.03
CA SER A 250 -16.21 13.07 15.48
C SER A 250 -15.27 12.10 16.19
N ASP A 251 -15.16 10.85 15.72
CA ASP A 251 -14.20 9.89 16.28
C ASP A 251 -12.77 10.38 16.08
N GLN A 252 -12.41 10.84 14.88
CA GLN A 252 -11.07 11.37 14.59
C GLN A 252 -10.71 12.54 15.50
N SER A 253 -11.65 13.47 15.71
CA SER A 253 -11.47 14.61 16.62
C SER A 253 -11.29 14.16 18.07
N ALA A 254 -12.07 13.16 18.51
CA ALA A 254 -11.95 12.59 19.84
C ALA A 254 -10.62 11.85 20.03
N ILE A 255 -10.20 11.05 19.05
CA ILE A 255 -8.90 10.36 19.04
C ILE A 255 -7.76 11.37 19.18
N ALA A 256 -7.78 12.44 18.38
CA ALA A 256 -6.76 13.48 18.43
C ALA A 256 -6.70 14.16 19.80
N ARG A 257 -7.85 14.50 20.38
CA ARG A 257 -7.94 15.08 21.73
C ARG A 257 -7.40 14.14 22.80
N VAL A 258 -7.90 12.90 22.85
CA VAL A 258 -7.49 11.90 23.85
C VAL A 258 -5.99 11.61 23.73
N PHE A 259 -5.46 11.52 22.52
CA PHE A 259 -4.03 11.34 22.30
C PHE A 259 -3.21 12.55 22.77
N ALA A 260 -3.66 13.78 22.51
CA ALA A 260 -2.97 14.99 22.97
C ALA A 260 -2.96 15.11 24.50
N GLU A 261 -4.03 14.69 25.17
CA GLU A 261 -4.16 14.76 26.64
C GLU A 261 -3.37 13.66 27.37
N HIS A 262 -3.34 12.43 26.82
CA HIS A 262 -2.81 11.26 27.52
C HIS A 262 -1.52 10.68 26.93
N GLY A 263 -1.10 11.16 25.75
CA GLY A 263 0.06 10.63 25.04
C GLY A 263 -0.11 9.18 24.57
N ARG A 264 0.96 8.60 24.03
CA ARG A 264 0.95 7.26 23.43
C ARG A 264 0.65 6.15 24.43
N ASP A 265 1.29 6.17 25.59
CA ASP A 265 1.18 5.08 26.57
C ASP A 265 -0.16 5.11 27.32
N GLY A 266 -0.76 6.29 27.51
CA GLY A 266 -2.06 6.46 28.15
C GLY A 266 -3.25 6.35 27.19
N PHE A 267 -3.02 6.38 25.88
CA PHE A 267 -4.07 6.50 24.87
C PHE A 267 -5.12 5.39 24.96
N LEU A 268 -4.69 4.12 25.00
CA LEU A 268 -5.63 2.99 24.91
C LEU A 268 -6.61 2.98 26.09
N ALA A 269 -6.11 3.18 27.31
CA ALA A 269 -6.96 3.19 28.51
C ALA A 269 -7.93 4.37 28.49
N ALA A 270 -7.45 5.56 28.16
CA ALA A 270 -8.29 6.76 28.06
C ALA A 270 -9.33 6.64 26.95
N TRP A 271 -8.98 6.03 25.81
CA TRP A 271 -9.88 5.80 24.70
C TRP A 271 -11.01 4.82 25.07
N LEU A 272 -10.70 3.71 25.73
CA LEU A 272 -11.72 2.76 26.17
C LEU A 272 -12.70 3.40 27.16
N ARG A 273 -12.22 4.20 28.12
CA ARG A 273 -13.10 4.98 29.02
C ARG A 273 -13.95 6.00 28.26
N HIS A 274 -13.36 6.70 27.30
CA HIS A 274 -14.11 7.64 26.44
C HIS A 274 -15.26 6.95 25.68
N ARG A 275 -15.06 5.67 25.31
CA ARG A 275 -16.05 4.85 24.62
C ARG A 275 -17.02 4.11 25.55
N GLY A 276 -16.95 4.36 26.86
CA GLY A 276 -17.84 3.76 27.86
C GLY A 276 -17.52 2.30 28.20
N VAL A 277 -16.28 1.87 27.92
CA VAL A 277 -15.79 0.50 28.16
C VAL A 277 -14.74 0.50 29.27
N ASP A 278 -15.06 1.15 30.40
CA ASP A 278 -14.14 1.37 31.52
C ASP A 278 -13.54 0.09 32.08
N TRP A 279 -14.35 -0.97 32.19
CA TRP A 279 -13.90 -2.25 32.70
C TRP A 279 -12.76 -2.84 31.88
N ALA A 280 -12.73 -2.60 30.56
CA ALA A 280 -11.66 -3.08 29.70
C ALA A 280 -10.39 -2.23 29.85
N ALA A 281 -10.54 -0.94 30.18
CA ALA A 281 -9.41 -0.08 30.51
C ALA A 281 -8.71 -0.55 31.79
N ASP A 282 -9.48 -1.04 32.77
CA ASP A 282 -8.96 -1.55 34.05
C ASP A 282 -8.13 -2.83 33.91
N LEU A 283 -8.27 -3.57 32.79
CA LEU A 283 -7.51 -4.79 32.51
C LEU A 283 -6.15 -4.55 31.83
N ILE A 284 -5.89 -3.33 31.33
CA ILE A 284 -4.65 -3.00 30.61
C ILE A 284 -3.38 -3.18 31.47
N PRO A 285 -3.34 -2.74 32.75
CA PRO A 285 -2.15 -2.92 33.60
C PRO A 285 -1.72 -4.39 33.74
N ASP A 286 -2.67 -5.32 33.63
CA ASP A 286 -2.46 -6.76 33.80
C ASP A 286 -2.30 -7.51 32.46
N LEU A 287 -2.21 -6.79 31.34
CA LEU A 287 -2.13 -7.39 30.00
C LEU A 287 -0.71 -7.88 29.70
N ALA A 288 -0.42 -9.14 30.04
CA ALA A 288 0.90 -9.78 29.85
C ALA A 288 1.35 -9.95 28.38
N ASN A 289 0.51 -9.61 27.40
CA ASN A 289 0.77 -9.77 25.97
C ASN A 289 1.20 -8.48 25.26
N LEU A 290 1.58 -7.43 25.99
CA LEU A 290 2.21 -6.27 25.38
C LEU A 290 3.57 -6.70 24.81
N ILE A 291 3.67 -6.74 23.48
CA ILE A 291 4.96 -6.93 22.80
C ILE A 291 5.89 -5.85 23.34
N PRO A 292 7.06 -6.20 23.91
CA PRO A 292 8.01 -5.21 24.37
C PRO A 292 8.28 -4.22 23.24
N GLN A 293 8.19 -2.92 23.53
CA GLN A 293 8.65 -1.93 22.56
C GLN A 293 10.11 -2.27 22.23
N PRO A 294 10.51 -2.32 20.95
CA PRO A 294 11.94 -2.40 20.64
C PRO A 294 12.62 -1.22 21.33
N ASP A 295 13.68 -1.52 22.07
CA ASP A 295 14.48 -0.50 22.75
C ASP A 295 14.76 0.66 21.79
N LYS A 296 14.73 1.89 22.31
CA LYS A 296 15.23 3.05 21.57
C LYS A 296 16.69 2.75 21.21
N GLU A 297 16.94 2.17 20.03
CA GLU A 297 18.28 2.08 19.48
C GLU A 297 18.81 3.50 19.43
N ALA A 298 19.91 3.70 20.16
CA ALA A 298 20.67 4.93 20.16
C ALA A 298 20.97 5.29 18.70
N GLN A 299 20.52 6.47 18.28
CA GLN A 299 20.91 7.06 17.00
C GLN A 299 22.44 7.08 16.93
N PRO A 300 23.07 6.47 15.91
CA PRO A 300 24.34 6.97 15.41
C PRO A 300 24.12 8.29 14.66
#